data_AF-A0A0L7REY9-F1
#
_entry.id   AF-A0A0L7REY9-F1
#
_cell.length_a   1.000
_cell.length_b   1.000
_cell.length_c   1.000
_cell.angle_alpha   90.00
_cell.angle_beta   90.00
_cell.angle_gamma   90.00
#
_symmetry.space_group_name_H-M   'P 1'
#
loop_
_entity.id
_entity.type
_entity.pdbx_description
1 polymer ?
#
loop_
_entity_poly.entity_id
_entity_poly.type
_entity_poly.pdbx_seq_one_letter_code
_entity_poly.pdbx_strand_id
1 'polypeptide(L)'
;MKLRTPKKQFLDYKWNERIIKIVMERREADHAMSWLSTLGGAFSALGEEFYHCAEKAGQISVKQFQLALCLGDPLLVARCKLYAALSLIQQDQFKIPRKIIRNIYKFSIDHNDIRLQNMCQGIWAKLKYCCKTQKERHKTV
;
A
#
# COMPACT_ATOMS: atom_id res chain seq x y z
N MET A 1 -11.71 18.25 -52.49
CA MET A 1 -10.36 17.67 -52.36
C MET A 1 -10.50 16.28 -51.74
N LYS A 2 -10.09 15.20 -52.43
CA LYS A 2 -10.20 13.82 -51.90
C LYS A 2 -8.88 13.43 -51.23
N LEU A 3 -8.94 13.02 -49.95
CA LEU A 3 -7.79 12.48 -49.23
C LEU A 3 -7.35 11.16 -49.89
N ARG A 4 -6.04 10.97 -50.08
CA ARG A 4 -5.44 9.74 -50.61
C ARG A 4 -4.50 9.14 -49.58
N THR A 5 -4.56 7.82 -49.39
CA THR A 5 -3.63 7.11 -48.50
C THR A 5 -2.20 7.21 -49.05
N PRO A 6 -1.20 7.55 -48.21
CA PRO A 6 0.19 7.64 -48.65
C PRO A 6 0.72 6.26 -49.07
N LYS A 7 1.62 6.25 -50.07
CA LYS A 7 2.25 5.03 -50.59
C LYS A 7 3.19 4.34 -49.60
N LYS A 8 3.67 5.07 -48.59
CA LYS A 8 4.57 4.57 -47.55
C LYS A 8 3.97 4.93 -46.19
N GLN A 9 3.73 3.91 -45.38
CA GLN A 9 3.16 4.06 -44.05
C GLN A 9 4.30 4.20 -43.04
N PHE A 10 4.38 5.36 -42.37
CA PHE A 10 5.42 5.67 -41.39
C PHE A 10 4.98 5.41 -39.94
N LEU A 11 3.71 5.05 -39.74
CA LEU A 11 3.18 4.73 -38.42
C LEU A 11 3.72 3.39 -37.93
N ASP A 12 4.33 3.41 -36.75
CA ASP A 12 4.82 2.21 -36.10
C ASP A 12 3.71 1.54 -35.28
N TYR A 13 2.94 0.69 -35.96
CA TYR A 13 1.86 -0.06 -35.33
C TYR A 13 2.35 -1.00 -34.24
N LYS A 14 3.55 -1.58 -34.38
CA LYS A 14 4.09 -2.53 -33.41
C LYS A 14 4.41 -1.84 -32.09
N TRP A 15 5.02 -0.65 -32.15
CA TRP A 15 5.25 0.15 -30.95
C TRP A 15 3.95 0.72 -30.39
N ASN A 16 3.01 1.13 -31.23
CA ASN A 16 1.70 1.58 -30.79
C ASN A 16 0.97 0.48 -29.98
N GLU A 17 0.93 -0.76 -30.47
CA GLU A 17 0.34 -1.89 -29.75
C GLU A 17 1.02 -2.17 -28.40
N ARG A 18 2.36 -2.12 -28.37
CA ARG A 18 3.13 -2.29 -27.13
C ARG A 18 2.83 -1.20 -26.11
N ILE A 19 2.81 0.06 -26.54
CA ILE A 19 2.50 1.21 -25.68
C ILE A 19 1.07 1.10 -25.15
N ILE A 20 0.10 0.78 -26.01
CA ILE A 20 -1.30 0.59 -25.60
C ILE A 20 -1.38 -0.47 -24.50
N LYS A 21 -0.70 -1.61 -24.66
CA LYS A 21 -0.70 -2.66 -23.64
C LYS A 21 -0.16 -2.17 -22.30
N ILE A 22 1.01 -1.52 -22.29
CA ILE A 22 1.65 -1.00 -21.07
C ILE A 22 0.77 0.06 -20.39
N VAL A 23 0.17 0.97 -21.17
CA VAL A 23 -0.72 2.01 -20.65
C VAL A 23 -1.98 1.41 -20.04
N MET A 24 -2.57 0.40 -20.68
CA MET A 24 -3.73 -0.30 -20.13
C MET A 24 -3.37 -1.05 -18.85
N GLU A 25 -2.25 -1.78 -18.81
CA GLU A 25 -1.78 -2.47 -17.61
C GLU A 25 -1.55 -1.50 -16.43
N ARG A 26 -0.92 -0.35 -16.69
CA ARG A 26 -0.75 0.72 -15.70
C ARG A 26 -2.10 1.23 -15.19
N ARG A 27 -3.03 1.56 -16.10
CA ARG A 27 -4.36 2.08 -15.75
C ARG A 27 -5.15 1.11 -14.88
N GLU A 28 -5.13 -0.18 -15.22
CA GLU A 28 -5.82 -1.20 -14.44
C GLU A 28 -5.18 -1.39 -13.05
N ALA A 29 -3.85 -1.34 -12.97
CA ALA A 29 -3.14 -1.40 -11.69
C ALA A 29 -3.47 -0.19 -10.79
N ASP A 30 -3.49 1.02 -11.34
CA ASP A 30 -3.87 2.24 -10.60
C ASP A 30 -5.34 2.19 -10.14
N HIS A 31 -6.25 1.71 -11.00
CA HIS A 31 -7.65 1.53 -10.65
C HIS A 31 -7.82 0.49 -9.52
N ALA A 32 -7.18 -0.67 -9.64
CA ALA A 32 -7.19 -1.68 -8.59
C ALA A 32 -6.60 -1.17 -7.27
N MET A 33 -5.52 -0.40 -7.31
CA MET A 33 -4.93 0.24 -6.13
C MET A 33 -5.91 1.20 -5.45
N SER A 34 -6.68 1.97 -6.22
CA SER A 34 -7.71 2.87 -5.69
C SER A 34 -8.78 2.10 -4.92
N TRP A 35 -9.36 1.05 -5.52
CA TRP A 35 -10.35 0.19 -4.86
C TRP A 35 -9.81 -0.48 -3.60
N LEU A 36 -8.62 -1.06 -3.67
CA LEU A 36 -7.99 -1.71 -2.53
C LEU A 36 -7.65 -0.73 -1.41
N SER A 37 -7.33 0.53 -1.73
CA SER A 37 -7.08 1.56 -0.72
C SER A 37 -8.34 1.94 0.04
N THR A 38 -9.47 2.08 -0.67
CA THR A 38 -10.78 2.35 -0.05
C THR A 38 -11.22 1.18 0.83
N LEU A 39 -11.18 -0.06 0.30
CA LEU A 39 -11.57 -1.25 1.05
C LEU A 39 -10.61 -1.52 2.22
N GLY A 40 -9.30 -1.39 2.00
CA GLY A 40 -8.28 -1.58 3.03
C GLY A 40 -8.43 -0.59 4.17
N GLY A 41 -8.73 0.67 3.88
CA GLY A 41 -9.05 1.68 4.89
C GLY A 41 -10.29 1.30 5.72
N ALA A 42 -11.37 0.88 5.06
CA ALA A 42 -12.59 0.45 5.74
C ALA A 42 -12.38 -0.77 6.65
N PHE A 43 -11.74 -1.84 6.13
CA PHE A 43 -11.42 -3.02 6.93
C PHE A 43 -10.44 -2.73 8.06
N SER A 44 -9.48 -1.83 7.85
CA SER A 44 -8.55 -1.42 8.91
C SER A 44 -9.26 -0.63 9.99
N ALA A 45 -10.20 0.26 9.67
CA ALA A 45 -11.01 0.96 10.67
C ALA A 45 -11.84 -0.02 11.52
N LEU A 46 -12.48 -1.00 10.88
CA LEU A 46 -13.22 -2.06 11.57
C LEU A 46 -12.32 -3.05 12.33
N GLY A 47 -11.06 -3.17 11.92
CA GLY A 47 -10.07 -4.07 12.52
C GLY A 47 -9.71 -3.74 13.97
N GLU A 48 -10.10 -2.56 14.47
CA GLU A 48 -9.95 -2.18 15.88
C GLU A 48 -10.90 -2.95 16.80
N GLU A 49 -12.07 -3.32 16.30
CA GLU A 49 -13.11 -4.04 17.04
C GLU A 49 -13.19 -5.51 16.63
N PHE A 50 -12.98 -5.79 15.34
CA PHE A 50 -13.21 -7.09 14.74
C PHE A 50 -11.91 -7.70 14.21
N TYR A 51 -11.42 -8.75 14.87
CA TYR A 51 -10.18 -9.44 14.49
C TYR A 51 -10.15 -9.89 13.02
N HIS A 52 -11.25 -10.46 12.53
CA HIS A 52 -11.35 -10.91 11.13
C HIS A 52 -11.21 -9.75 10.12
N CYS A 53 -11.64 -8.53 10.48
CA CYS A 53 -11.45 -7.34 9.65
C CYS A 53 -9.98 -6.93 9.60
N ALA A 54 -9.25 -7.04 10.73
CA ALA A 54 -7.81 -6.80 10.77
C ALA A 54 -7.04 -7.81 9.89
N GLU A 55 -7.43 -9.08 9.88
CA GLU A 55 -6.87 -10.07 8.95
C GLU A 55 -7.15 -9.72 7.49
N LYS A 56 -8.38 -9.32 7.15
CA LYS A 56 -8.74 -8.87 5.80
C LYS A 56 -7.97 -7.63 5.38
N ALA A 57 -7.79 -6.64 6.25
CA ALA A 57 -6.96 -5.47 5.99
C ALA A 57 -5.51 -5.86 5.67
N GLY A 58 -4.96 -6.86 6.37
CA GLY A 58 -3.63 -7.40 6.08
C GLY A 58 -3.55 -8.08 4.71
N GLN A 59 -4.52 -8.91 4.36
CA GLN A 59 -4.60 -9.55 3.04
C GLN A 59 -4.69 -8.52 1.90
N ILE A 60 -5.49 -7.47 2.09
CA ILE A 60 -5.60 -6.36 1.14
C ILE A 60 -4.26 -5.63 1.02
N SER A 61 -3.59 -5.36 2.14
CA SER A 61 -2.28 -4.67 2.16
C SER A 61 -1.20 -5.43 1.37
N VAL A 62 -1.23 -6.77 1.39
CA VAL A 62 -0.33 -7.61 0.58
C VAL A 62 -0.63 -7.46 -0.91
N LYS A 63 -1.91 -7.44 -1.31
CA LYS A 63 -2.30 -7.19 -2.71
C LYS A 63 -1.89 -5.79 -3.17
N GLN A 64 -2.07 -4.77 -2.33
CA GLN A 64 -1.59 -3.42 -2.61
C GLN A 64 -0.06 -3.40 -2.77
N PHE A 65 0.68 -4.11 -1.92
CA PHE A 65 2.13 -4.21 -2.05
C PHE A 65 2.56 -4.83 -3.39
N GLN A 66 1.88 -5.88 -3.86
CA GLN A 66 2.15 -6.50 -5.16
C GLN A 66 1.90 -5.51 -6.31
N LEU A 67 0.78 -4.79 -6.29
CA LEU A 67 0.51 -3.76 -7.30
C LEU A 67 1.53 -2.61 -7.25
N ALA A 68 1.94 -2.18 -6.06
CA ALA A 68 2.93 -1.13 -5.89
C ALA A 68 4.30 -1.51 -6.50
N LEU A 69 4.70 -2.79 -6.36
CA LEU A 69 5.89 -3.32 -7.03
C LEU A 69 5.75 -3.27 -8.55
N CYS A 70 4.59 -3.68 -9.10
CA CYS A 70 4.32 -3.61 -10.54
C CYS A 70 4.35 -2.17 -11.08
N LEU A 71 3.88 -1.19 -10.29
CA LEU A 71 3.87 0.23 -10.65
C LEU A 71 5.26 0.88 -10.55
N GLY A 72 6.22 0.23 -9.89
CA GLY A 72 7.57 0.74 -9.70
C GLY A 72 7.64 1.97 -8.79
N ASP A 73 6.67 2.17 -7.90
CA ASP A 73 6.64 3.32 -6.97
C ASP A 73 7.17 2.90 -5.58
N PRO A 74 8.40 3.27 -5.22
CA PRO A 74 9.01 2.88 -3.95
C PRO A 74 8.34 3.53 -2.74
N LEU A 75 7.75 4.73 -2.88
CA LEU A 75 7.00 5.39 -1.81
C LEU A 75 5.68 4.67 -1.56
N LEU A 76 4.98 4.26 -2.63
CA LEU A 76 3.77 3.45 -2.52
C LEU A 76 4.05 2.09 -1.87
N VAL A 77 5.15 1.43 -2.27
CA VAL A 77 5.62 0.19 -1.65
C VAL A 77 5.82 0.38 -0.14
N ALA A 78 6.42 1.49 0.28
CA ALA A 78 6.62 1.81 1.69
C ALA A 78 5.30 2.01 2.44
N ARG A 79 4.32 2.69 1.83
CA ARG A 79 2.96 2.86 2.40
C ARG A 79 2.25 1.51 2.57
N CYS A 80 2.31 0.62 1.57
CA CYS A 80 1.71 -0.71 1.68
C CYS A 80 2.30 -1.55 2.81
N LYS A 81 3.63 -1.45 3.04
CA LYS A 81 4.28 -2.09 4.20
C LYS A 81 3.77 -1.53 5.52
N LEU A 82 3.50 -0.22 5.60
CA LEU A 82 2.89 0.39 6.78
C LEU A 82 1.44 -0.07 7.01
N TYR A 83 0.64 -0.23 5.95
CA TYR A 83 -0.71 -0.79 6.05
C TYR A 83 -0.69 -2.22 6.62
N ALA A 84 0.22 -3.07 6.11
CA ALA A 84 0.41 -4.41 6.65
C ALA A 84 0.92 -4.40 8.11
N ALA A 85 1.79 -3.44 8.46
CA ALA A 85 2.24 -3.28 9.85
C ALA A 85 1.09 -2.90 10.78
N LEU A 86 0.18 -2.04 10.33
CA LEU A 86 -1.01 -1.66 11.10
C LEU A 86 -1.96 -2.84 11.31
N SER A 87 -2.24 -3.64 10.27
CA SER A 87 -3.09 -4.83 10.41
C SER A 87 -2.50 -5.85 11.40
N LEU A 88 -1.18 -6.00 11.44
CA LEU A 88 -0.50 -6.87 12.41
C LEU A 88 -0.63 -6.34 13.84
N ILE A 89 -0.53 -5.02 14.04
CA ILE A 89 -0.76 -4.38 15.35
C ILE A 89 -2.19 -4.64 15.83
N GLN A 90 -3.17 -4.55 14.93
CA GLN A 90 -4.58 -4.83 15.23
C GLN A 90 -4.84 -6.30 15.58
N GLN A 91 -3.96 -7.21 15.16
CA GLN A 91 -3.98 -8.63 15.52
C GLN A 91 -3.09 -8.95 16.74
N ASP A 92 -2.72 -7.94 17.54
CA ASP A 92 -1.83 -8.06 18.71
C ASP A 92 -0.41 -8.58 18.40
N GLN A 93 0.06 -8.47 17.16
CA GLN A 93 1.40 -8.86 16.74
C GLN A 93 2.34 -7.65 16.65
N PHE A 94 3.22 -7.46 17.65
CA PHE A 94 4.01 -6.21 17.75
C PHE A 94 5.46 -6.29 17.28
N LYS A 95 6.05 -7.49 17.20
CA LYS A 95 7.48 -7.66 16.90
C LYS A 95 7.84 -7.20 15.47
N ILE A 96 7.10 -7.68 14.49
CA ILE A 96 7.34 -7.40 13.07
C ILE A 96 7.03 -5.92 12.73
N PRO A 97 5.87 -5.36 13.11
CA PRO A 97 5.54 -3.95 12.83
C PRO A 97 6.59 -2.98 13.35
N ARG A 98 7.17 -3.24 14.54
CA ARG A 98 8.22 -2.40 15.11
C ARG A 98 9.45 -2.27 14.20
N LYS A 99 9.86 -3.36 13.56
CA LYS A 99 10.97 -3.36 12.60
C LYS A 99 10.59 -2.65 11.31
N ILE A 100 9.40 -2.92 10.79
CA ILE A 100 8.88 -2.28 9.57
C ILE A 100 8.84 -0.76 9.73
N ILE A 101 8.19 -0.25 10.78
CA ILE A 101 8.01 1.19 10.99
C ILE A 101 9.37 1.91 11.08
N ARG A 102 10.35 1.36 11.80
CA ARG A 102 11.69 1.94 11.89
C ARG A 102 12.40 2.03 10.54
N ASN A 103 12.33 0.95 9.76
CA ASN A 103 12.94 0.89 8.44
C ASN A 103 12.29 1.90 7.48
N ILE A 104 10.96 1.98 7.49
CA ILE A 104 10.22 2.92 6.64
C ILE A 104 10.41 4.37 7.10
N TYR A 105 10.52 4.62 8.41
CA TYR A 105 10.81 5.97 8.91
C TYR A 105 12.18 6.46 8.45
N LYS A 106 13.22 5.62 8.53
CA LYS A 106 14.54 5.95 7.97
C LYS A 106 14.46 6.25 6.47
N PHE A 107 13.83 5.35 5.71
CA PHE A 107 13.60 5.52 4.28
C PHE A 107 12.86 6.83 3.96
N SER A 108 11.87 7.22 4.78
CA SER A 108 11.11 8.45 4.60
C SER A 108 11.91 9.73 4.88
N ILE A 109 12.93 9.66 5.74
CA ILE A 109 13.89 10.75 5.95
C ILE A 109 14.78 10.86 4.71
N ASP A 110 15.33 9.74 4.24
CA ASP A 110 16.21 9.71 3.07
C ASP A 110 15.53 10.27 1.80
N HIS A 111 14.21 10.11 1.69
CA HIS A 111 13.40 10.60 0.56
C HIS A 111 12.68 11.93 0.83
N ASN A 112 12.87 12.56 1.99
CA ASN A 112 12.17 13.77 2.42
C ASN A 112 10.62 13.68 2.32
N ASP A 113 10.03 12.49 2.50
CA ASP A 113 8.58 12.30 2.44
C ASP A 113 7.96 12.53 3.84
N ILE A 114 7.55 13.78 4.09
CA ILE A 114 6.91 14.22 5.34
C ILE A 114 5.63 13.42 5.63
N ARG A 115 4.86 13.07 4.59
CA ARG A 115 3.62 12.31 4.77
C ARG A 115 3.91 10.91 5.30
N LEU A 116 4.93 10.25 4.77
CA LEU A 116 5.35 8.92 5.19
C LEU A 116 5.95 8.93 6.60
N GLN A 117 6.67 10.00 6.95
CA GLN A 117 7.13 10.24 8.33
C GLN A 117 5.94 10.30 9.31
N ASN A 118 4.92 11.10 8.98
CA ASN A 118 3.71 11.24 9.78
C ASN A 118 2.94 9.91 9.92
N MET A 119 2.84 9.13 8.83
CA MET A 119 2.23 7.80 8.86
C MET A 119 2.99 6.87 9.82
N CYS A 120 4.33 6.86 9.78
CA CYS A 120 5.14 6.08 10.70
C CYS A 120 4.88 6.47 12.17
N GLN A 121 4.82 7.77 12.46
CA GLN A 121 4.57 8.28 13.80
C GLN A 121 3.18 7.87 14.32
N GLY A 122 2.13 7.99 13.48
CA GLY A 122 0.78 7.58 13.84
C GLY A 122 0.69 6.09 14.16
N ILE A 123 1.26 5.23 13.31
CA ILE A 123 1.27 3.78 13.54
C ILE A 123 2.14 3.41 14.74
N TRP A 124 3.24 4.13 14.99
CA TRP A 124 4.06 3.94 16.18
C TRP A 124 3.32 4.28 17.48
N ALA A 125 2.53 5.36 17.48
CA ALA A 125 1.67 5.72 18.61
C ALA A 125 0.64 4.62 18.87
N LYS A 126 0.02 4.08 17.81
CA LYS A 126 -0.90 2.94 17.91
C LYS A 126 -0.24 1.69 18.50
N LEU A 127 0.96 1.33 18.01
CA LEU A 127 1.73 0.21 18.53
C LEU A 127 2.00 0.34 20.03
N LYS A 128 2.41 1.52 20.49
CA LYS A 128 2.66 1.79 21.91
C LYS A 128 1.39 1.62 22.75
N TYR A 129 0.26 2.14 22.26
CA TYR A 129 -1.04 2.02 22.93
C TYR A 129 -1.43 0.54 23.09
N CYS A 130 -1.42 -0.24 22.01
CA CYS A 130 -1.78 -1.67 22.04
C CYS A 130 -0.83 -2.49 22.93
N CYS A 131 0.48 -2.21 22.90
CA CYS A 131 1.43 -2.85 23.82
C CYS A 131 1.14 -2.54 25.29
N LYS A 132 0.65 -1.34 25.61
CA LYS A 132 0.31 -0.94 26.98
C LYS A 132 -0.97 -1.64 27.44
N THR A 133 -2.03 -1.60 26.64
CA THR A 133 -3.30 -2.26 26.96
C THR A 133 -3.16 -3.77 27.09
N GLN A 134 -2.34 -4.42 26.25
CA GLN A 134 -2.05 -5.85 26.39
C GLN A 134 -1.37 -6.17 27.72
N LYS A 135 -0.39 -5.37 28.15
CA LYS A 135 0.30 -5.57 29.44
C LYS A 135 -0.64 -5.38 30.63
N GLU A 136 -1.58 -4.43 30.54
CA GLU A 136 -2.60 -4.23 31.57
C GLU A 136 -3.54 -5.44 31.66
N ARG A 137 -4.00 -5.98 30.51
CA ARG A 137 -4.80 -7.22 30.48
C ARG A 137 -4.10 -8.42 31.13
N HIS A 138 -2.79 -8.57 30.94
CA HIS A 138 -2.01 -9.67 31.52
C HIS A 138 -1.70 -9.49 33.02
N LYS A 139 -1.91 -8.30 33.60
CA LYS A 139 -1.73 -8.06 35.04
C LYS A 139 -3.00 -8.33 35.85
N THR A 140 -4.16 -8.36 35.19
CA THR A 140 -5.48 -8.56 35.82
C THR A 140 -5.94 -10.01 35.80
N VAL A 141 -5.13 -10.91 35.24
CA VAL A 141 -5.31 -12.37 35.21
C VAL A 141 -4.23 -12.99 36.10
#